data_AF-A0A3Q3DS64-F1
#
_entry.id   AF-A0A3Q3DS64-F1
#
_cell.length_a   1.000
_cell.length_b   1.000
_cell.length_c   1.000
_cell.angle_alpha   90.00
_cell.angle_beta   90.00
_cell.angle_gamma   90.00
#
_symmetry.space_group_name_H-M   'P 1'
#
loop_
_entity.id
_entity.type
_entity.pdbx_description
1 polymer ?
#
loop_
_entity_poly.entity_id
_entity_poly.type
_entity_poly.pdbx_seq_one_letter_code
_entity_poly.pdbx_strand_id
1 'polypeptide(L)'
;KKKKRQDDFQKVKLKVGKKKPRADNATNTNFRTKGIYLPEQLKTDTSGPITNRQLGINDLLSQLHHYNANVKHGALLGLRELLLVNPSLLEQHLSRLLSEVAAVFTDKDANVRVAA
;
A
#
# COMPACT_ATOMS: atom_id res chain seq x y z
N LYS A 1 -44.93 53.99 -14.20
CA LYS A 1 -45.15 52.54 -14.43
C LYS A 1 -44.78 51.77 -13.17
N LYS A 2 -45.74 51.16 -12.46
CA LYS A 2 -45.45 50.38 -11.24
C LYS A 2 -44.73 49.08 -11.61
N LYS A 3 -43.55 48.84 -11.02
CA LYS A 3 -42.77 47.61 -11.16
C LYS A 3 -43.63 46.46 -10.61
N LYS A 4 -43.91 45.42 -11.42
CA LYS A 4 -44.68 44.26 -10.96
C LYS A 4 -43.96 43.67 -9.74
N ARG A 5 -44.70 43.44 -8.66
CA ARG A 5 -44.18 42.74 -7.47
C ARG A 5 -43.70 41.38 -7.94
N GLN A 6 -42.43 41.08 -7.65
CA GLN A 6 -41.84 39.80 -7.98
C GLN A 6 -42.33 38.83 -6.91
N ASP A 7 -43.11 37.83 -7.31
CA ASP A 7 -43.66 36.88 -6.35
C ASP A 7 -42.52 36.10 -5.69
N ASP A 8 -42.57 36.03 -4.35
CA ASP A 8 -41.54 35.37 -3.53
C ASP A 8 -41.50 33.85 -3.77
N PHE A 9 -42.61 33.27 -4.25
CA PHE A 9 -42.73 31.84 -4.52
C PHE A 9 -43.21 31.58 -5.95
N GLN A 10 -42.39 30.86 -6.73
CA GLN A 10 -42.73 30.44 -8.08
C GLN A 10 -42.95 28.94 -8.12
N LYS A 11 -44.22 28.52 -8.25
CA LYS A 11 -44.55 27.10 -8.45
C LYS A 11 -44.21 26.68 -9.87
N VAL A 12 -43.35 25.67 -10.00
CA VAL A 12 -43.01 25.10 -11.30
C VAL A 12 -44.25 24.46 -11.91
N LYS A 13 -44.56 24.80 -13.16
CA LYS A 13 -45.68 24.19 -13.91
C LYS A 13 -45.47 22.68 -14.03
N LEU A 14 -46.54 21.91 -13.82
CA LEU A 14 -46.52 20.46 -13.98
C LEU A 14 -46.11 20.11 -15.43
N LYS A 15 -44.98 19.42 -15.59
CA LYS A 15 -44.52 18.94 -16.90
C LYS A 15 -44.96 17.48 -17.07
N VAL A 16 -45.88 17.25 -18.02
CA VAL A 16 -46.38 15.91 -18.34
C VAL A 16 -45.20 15.00 -18.72
N GLY A 17 -45.19 13.77 -18.20
CA GLY A 17 -44.12 12.79 -18.45
C GLY A 17 -42.85 12.92 -17.60
N LYS A 18 -42.72 13.96 -16.75
CA LYS A 18 -41.58 14.09 -15.81
C LYS A 18 -41.99 13.68 -14.39
N LYS A 19 -41.05 13.09 -13.63
CA LYS A 19 -41.28 12.77 -12.21
C LYS A 19 -41.63 14.04 -11.44
N LYS A 20 -42.63 13.93 -10.56
CA LYS A 20 -43.06 15.01 -9.67
C LYS A 20 -41.85 15.48 -8.83
N PRO A 21 -41.51 16.78 -8.83
CA PRO A 21 -40.42 17.29 -7.98
C PRO A 21 -40.77 17.08 -6.52
N ARG A 22 -39.74 16.86 -5.70
CA ARG A 22 -39.89 16.81 -4.23
C ARG A 22 -40.36 18.18 -3.73
N ALA A 23 -41.07 18.19 -2.61
CA ALA A 23 -41.52 19.43 -1.99
C ALA A 23 -40.31 20.28 -1.56
N ASP A 24 -40.44 21.61 -1.66
CA ASP A 24 -39.34 22.55 -1.42
C ASP A 24 -38.84 22.54 0.04
N ASN A 25 -39.66 22.04 0.98
CA ASN A 25 -39.33 21.88 2.39
C ASN A 25 -38.70 20.51 2.72
N ALA A 26 -38.43 19.67 1.74
CA ALA A 26 -37.91 18.32 1.98
C ALA A 26 -36.39 18.34 2.21
N THR A 27 -35.96 17.99 3.42
CA THR A 27 -34.54 17.81 3.76
C THR A 27 -33.96 16.62 2.99
N ASN A 28 -32.87 16.85 2.25
CA ASN A 28 -32.16 15.79 1.54
C ASN A 28 -31.16 15.08 2.47
N THR A 29 -31.44 13.83 2.86
CA THR A 29 -30.59 13.01 3.72
C THR A 29 -29.59 12.14 2.95
N ASN A 30 -29.40 12.37 1.66
CA ASN A 30 -28.41 11.64 0.88
C ASN A 30 -27.01 12.19 1.19
N PHE A 31 -26.24 11.46 1.99
CA PHE A 31 -24.81 11.66 2.15
C PHE A 31 -24.04 10.42 1.66
N ARG A 32 -22.80 10.62 1.24
CA ARG A 32 -21.87 9.54 0.88
C ARG A 32 -20.59 9.73 1.67
N THR A 33 -20.16 8.70 2.36
CA THR A 33 -18.86 8.64 3.03
C THR A 33 -17.97 7.65 2.30
N LYS A 34 -16.67 7.92 2.28
CA LYS A 34 -15.64 6.98 1.84
C LYS A 34 -14.70 6.74 3.01
N GLY A 35 -14.36 5.47 3.26
CA GLY A 35 -13.32 5.13 4.22
C GLY A 35 -11.96 5.55 3.71
N ILE A 36 -11.06 5.94 4.61
CA ILE A 36 -9.65 6.12 4.31
C ILE A 36 -9.03 4.73 4.32
N TYR A 37 -8.37 4.33 3.24
CA TYR A 37 -7.58 3.12 3.18
C TYR A 37 -6.15 3.45 3.62
N LEU A 38 -5.72 2.88 4.73
CA LEU A 38 -4.32 2.92 5.17
C LEU A 38 -3.67 1.59 4.74
N PRO A 39 -2.74 1.61 3.77
CA PRO A 39 -2.23 0.40 3.13
C PRO A 39 -1.61 -0.58 4.13
N GLU A 40 -0.84 -0.07 5.10
CA GLU A 40 -0.43 -0.71 6.35
C GLU A 40 0.60 0.21 7.01
N GLN A 41 0.63 0.24 8.34
CA GLN A 41 1.71 0.85 9.10
C GLN A 41 2.50 -0.31 9.69
N LEU A 42 3.77 -0.50 9.25
CA LEU A 42 4.74 -1.50 9.70
C LEU A 42 4.14 -2.55 10.65
N LYS A 43 3.48 -3.58 10.11
CA LYS A 43 3.07 -4.71 10.94
C LYS A 43 4.33 -5.29 11.54
N THR A 44 4.38 -5.38 12.87
CA THR A 44 5.32 -6.27 13.54
C THR A 44 4.83 -7.69 13.27
N ASP A 45 5.19 -8.25 12.13
CA ASP A 45 4.96 -9.67 11.87
C ASP A 45 5.88 -10.45 12.82
N THR A 46 5.42 -10.67 14.04
CA THR A 46 6.09 -11.53 15.06
C THR A 46 5.99 -13.02 14.67
N SER A 47 5.41 -13.32 13.51
CA SER A 47 5.21 -14.64 12.95
C SER A 47 6.48 -15.13 12.24
N GLY A 48 7.58 -15.25 12.98
CA GLY A 48 8.78 -15.91 12.46
C GLY A 48 10.09 -15.36 13.02
N PRO A 49 11.20 -16.03 12.67
CA PRO A 49 12.52 -15.55 13.01
C PRO A 49 12.79 -14.21 12.30
N ILE A 50 13.33 -13.27 13.08
CA ILE A 50 13.67 -11.92 12.64
C ILE A 50 15.14 -11.64 12.94
N THR A 51 15.73 -10.73 12.16
CA THR A 51 17.08 -10.21 12.42
C THR A 51 17.10 -9.21 13.58
N ASN A 52 18.29 -8.80 14.03
CA ASN A 52 18.48 -7.73 15.01
C ASN A 52 17.79 -6.40 14.62
N ARG A 53 17.56 -6.18 13.32
CA ARG A 53 16.86 -5.00 12.77
C ARG A 53 15.35 -5.19 12.64
N GLN A 54 14.80 -6.28 13.22
CA GLN A 54 13.38 -6.64 13.16
C GLN A 54 12.87 -6.83 11.73
N LEU A 55 13.73 -7.33 10.83
CA LEU A 55 13.36 -7.67 9.45
C LEU A 55 13.23 -9.19 9.31
N GLY A 56 12.13 -9.64 8.70
CA GLY A 56 11.89 -11.03 8.35
C GLY A 56 12.50 -11.40 6.99
N ILE A 57 12.45 -12.69 6.64
CA ILE A 57 13.04 -13.18 5.39
C ILE A 57 12.42 -12.53 4.13
N ASN A 58 11.11 -12.30 4.13
CA ASN A 58 10.42 -11.67 2.99
C ASN A 58 10.81 -10.20 2.83
N ASP A 59 11.00 -9.47 3.93
CA ASP A 59 11.45 -8.08 3.90
C ASP A 59 12.86 -7.97 3.31
N LEU A 60 13.76 -8.86 3.75
CA LEU A 60 15.13 -8.90 3.29
C LEU A 60 15.21 -9.24 1.79
N LEU A 61 14.45 -10.25 1.34
CA LEU A 61 14.37 -10.60 -0.08
C LEU A 61 13.82 -9.45 -0.93
N SER A 62 12.81 -8.73 -0.43
CA SER A 62 12.28 -7.53 -1.10
C SER A 62 13.34 -6.42 -1.20
N GLN A 63 14.14 -6.22 -0.16
CA GLN A 63 15.20 -5.21 -0.14
C GLN A 63 16.34 -5.48 -1.14
N LEU A 64 16.53 -6.72 -1.62
CA LEU A 64 17.52 -7.02 -2.68
C LEU A 64 17.18 -6.33 -4.02
N HIS A 65 15.91 -6.00 -4.25
CA HIS A 65 15.45 -5.27 -5.44
C HIS A 65 15.55 -3.74 -5.31
N HIS A 66 15.93 -3.23 -4.14
CA HIS A 66 15.91 -1.81 -3.86
C HIS A 66 17.02 -1.05 -4.63
N TYR A 67 16.73 0.12 -5.20
CA TYR A 67 17.70 0.86 -6.04
C TYR A 67 19.00 1.29 -5.31
N ASN A 68 18.93 1.42 -3.98
CA ASN A 68 20.04 1.81 -3.11
C ASN A 68 20.92 0.60 -2.74
N ALA A 69 22.20 0.65 -3.12
CA ALA A 69 23.18 -0.39 -2.85
C ALA A 69 23.37 -0.70 -1.36
N ASN A 70 23.35 0.32 -0.49
CA ASN A 70 23.51 0.12 0.96
C ASN A 70 22.34 -0.68 1.56
N VAL A 71 21.14 -0.52 1.00
CA VAL A 71 19.97 -1.31 1.41
C VAL A 71 20.14 -2.76 0.99
N LYS A 72 20.53 -3.02 -0.27
CA LYS A 72 20.80 -4.37 -0.76
C LYS A 72 21.89 -5.08 0.04
N HIS A 73 23.02 -4.41 0.27
CA HIS A 73 24.14 -4.93 1.05
C HIS A 73 23.71 -5.26 2.48
N GLY A 74 22.98 -4.34 3.13
CA GLY A 74 22.42 -4.58 4.46
C GLY A 74 21.45 -5.77 4.50
N ALA A 75 20.68 -5.97 3.44
CA ALA A 75 19.76 -7.11 3.33
C ALA A 75 20.50 -8.45 3.17
N LEU A 76 21.59 -8.49 2.39
CA LEU A 76 22.44 -9.68 2.27
C LEU A 76 23.08 -10.08 3.61
N LEU A 77 23.60 -9.10 4.36
CA LEU A 77 24.12 -9.34 5.71
C LEU A 77 23.02 -9.86 6.67
N GLY A 78 21.83 -9.27 6.60
CA GLY A 78 20.68 -9.72 7.38
C GLY A 78 20.23 -11.14 7.02
N LEU A 79 20.25 -11.51 5.73
CA LEU A 79 19.95 -12.87 5.28
C LEU A 79 20.96 -13.87 5.86
N ARG A 80 22.25 -13.52 5.83
CA ARG A 80 23.30 -14.36 6.42
C ARG A 80 23.09 -14.56 7.92
N GLU A 81 22.81 -13.48 8.66
CA GLU A 81 22.49 -13.55 10.09
C GLU A 81 21.29 -14.48 10.36
N LEU A 82 20.21 -14.28 9.61
CA LEU A 82 18.95 -15.00 9.81
C LEU A 82 19.07 -16.50 9.52
N LEU A 83 19.74 -16.85 8.42
CA LEU A 83 19.91 -18.24 7.96
C LEU A 83 20.89 -19.03 8.84
N LEU A 84 21.91 -18.36 9.40
CA LEU A 84 22.84 -19.00 10.34
C LEU A 84 22.14 -19.40 11.64
N VAL A 85 21.22 -18.57 12.14
CA VAL A 85 20.47 -18.85 13.37
C VAL A 85 19.33 -19.84 13.13
N ASN A 86 18.73 -19.83 11.93
CA ASN A 86 17.54 -20.63 11.61
C ASN A 86 17.75 -21.44 10.31
N PRO A 87 18.49 -22.57 10.36
CA PRO A 87 18.76 -23.38 9.17
C PRO A 87 17.51 -23.92 8.48
N SER A 88 16.41 -24.14 9.21
CA SER A 88 15.14 -24.61 8.62
C SER A 88 14.53 -23.62 7.62
N LEU A 89 14.81 -22.32 7.74
CA LEU A 89 14.36 -21.33 6.76
C LEU A 89 15.03 -21.53 5.40
N LEU A 90 16.27 -22.02 5.39
CA LEU A 90 16.99 -22.29 4.15
C LEU A 90 16.26 -23.38 3.36
N GLU A 91 15.84 -24.46 4.02
CA GLU A 91 15.09 -25.55 3.38
C GLU A 91 13.71 -25.08 2.88
N GLN A 92 13.02 -24.22 3.65
CA GLN A 92 11.70 -23.71 3.29
C GLN A 92 11.72 -22.73 2.11
N HIS A 93 12.81 -21.95 1.95
CA HIS A 93 12.88 -20.85 0.98
C HIS A 93 14.01 -21.01 -0.04
N LEU A 94 14.61 -22.19 -0.18
CA LEU A 94 15.82 -22.44 -0.97
C LEU A 94 15.71 -21.94 -2.42
N SER A 95 14.62 -22.29 -3.11
CA SER A 95 14.41 -21.95 -4.52
C SER A 95 14.39 -20.43 -4.73
N ARG A 96 13.70 -19.72 -3.84
CA ARG A 96 13.60 -18.26 -3.89
C ARG A 96 14.93 -17.62 -3.52
N LEU A 97 15.57 -18.06 -2.43
CA LEU A 97 16.89 -17.55 -2.03
C LEU A 97 17.92 -17.67 -3.14
N LEU A 98 18.00 -18.84 -3.79
CA LEU A 98 18.94 -19.06 -4.87
C LEU A 98 18.67 -18.10 -6.05
N SER A 99 17.41 -17.96 -6.46
CA SER A 99 17.05 -17.06 -7.57
C SER A 99 17.35 -15.59 -7.24
N GLU A 100 17.01 -15.14 -6.03
CA GLU A 100 17.15 -13.75 -5.61
C GLU A 100 18.63 -13.39 -5.41
N VAL A 101 19.41 -14.23 -4.73
CA VAL A 101 20.84 -13.99 -4.51
C VAL A 101 21.62 -14.11 -5.82
N ALA A 102 21.28 -15.06 -6.70
CA ALA A 102 21.90 -15.19 -8.03
C ALA A 102 21.78 -13.91 -8.86
N ALA A 103 20.63 -13.22 -8.80
CA ALA A 103 20.43 -11.97 -9.53
C ALA A 103 21.38 -10.87 -9.05
N VAL A 104 21.73 -10.86 -7.76
CA VAL A 104 22.57 -9.84 -7.13
C VAL A 104 24.06 -10.01 -7.46
N PHE A 105 24.50 -11.18 -7.93
CA PHE A 105 25.88 -11.37 -8.43
C PHE A 105 26.21 -10.47 -9.64
N THR A 106 25.19 -10.02 -10.38
CA THR A 106 25.35 -9.09 -11.51
C THR A 106 25.02 -7.64 -11.14
N ASP A 107 24.92 -7.31 -9.84
CA ASP A 107 24.61 -5.95 -9.41
C ASP A 107 25.68 -4.95 -9.86
N LYS A 108 25.27 -3.70 -10.09
CA LYS A 108 26.17 -2.60 -10.48
C LYS A 108 27.23 -2.29 -9.42
N ASP A 109 26.86 -2.41 -8.14
CA ASP A 109 27.72 -2.05 -7.02
C ASP A 109 28.64 -3.22 -6.63
N ALA A 110 29.94 -2.95 -6.50
CA ALA A 110 30.93 -3.98 -6.19
C ALA A 110 30.76 -4.57 -4.79
N ASN A 111 30.38 -3.76 -3.80
CA ASN A 111 30.21 -4.23 -2.43
C ASN A 111 28.99 -5.16 -2.32
N VAL A 112 27.94 -4.86 -3.08
CA VAL A 112 26.75 -5.70 -3.16
C VAL A 112 27.10 -7.06 -3.77
N ARG A 113 27.91 -7.10 -4.85
CA ARG A 113 28.37 -8.36 -5.46
C ARG A 113 29.27 -9.18 -4.54
N VAL A 114 30.12 -8.53 -3.75
CA VAL A 114 31.04 -9.21 -2.80
C VAL A 114 30.29 -9.80 -1.60
N ALA A 115 29.18 -9.18 -1.20
CA ALA A 115 28.36 -9.65 -0.08
C ALA A 115 27.37 -10.76 -0.46
N ALA A 116 27.12 -10.98 -1.76
CA ALA A 116 26.25 -12.03 -2.29
C ALA A 116 26.97 -13.39 -2.34
#